data_AF-A0A955CPH1-F1
#
_entry.id   AF-A0A955CPH1-F1
#
_cell.length_a   1.000
_cell.length_b   1.000
_cell.length_c   1.000
_cell.angle_alpha   90.00
_cell.angle_beta   90.00
_cell.angle_gamma   90.00
#
_symmetry.space_group_name_H-M   'P 1'
#
loop_
_entity.id
_entity.type
_entity.pdbx_description
1 polymer ?
#
loop_
_entity_poly.entity_id
_entity_poly.type
_entity_poly.pdbx_seq_one_letter_code
_entity_poly.pdbx_strand_id
1 'polypeptide(L)'
;MRHNAFIMTSTATLCMLAGSVLASTTVVPECIASQQELDMHAIASGMFQQLPHEHQKKIALAGGIGSEGFDLCALENGAQIDMEGVVDPGITAHEYLDLLVSDELLARLSEDQIKLMNNIADRIDDGESMPFLCFAPDTDREYAYAINQLLEFQFQVTFQQTTRWSRTATDGNGLGQGDPTTLTYSFVPDGTFIPNTAGLGSGSSVLFSWLNGRYGSTATWQALFDQVFDSWAEVTGLSYVYEPNDDGVNMNGAAGILGVRGDVRIGGFNFSGDGNGGVLAYNQFPNDGDMVFDAFDTFFNVTGNNSIRLRNVAAHEHGHGLGMLHVCPANQTKLMEPFVSTAYDGPQLDDILNGHRHYGDPTEPNDDLPIAIDMGSLDATDIYALANMSIDDNSDIDIFRFNLTERAAITVLVGPQAGQYQSGPQTQSCGSGPVVDYRSIQDLRIDLYSSDNIFIPIASANTEGAGGVDTLSFDLEQTGLYYIIVSAESNVNNVQRYQISALTQELPPVECPADLTGDGVLDFFDVSAFLSAFNTMNPAADFNNDGSFDFFDVSGFLNAFNAGCP
;
A
#
# COMPACT_ATOMS: atom_id res chain seq x y z
N MET A 1 19.87 -49.45 16.20
CA MET A 1 18.91 -48.66 17.01
C MET A 1 18.64 -47.39 16.22
N ARG A 2 17.90 -47.44 15.11
CA ARG A 2 16.45 -47.13 14.99
C ARG A 2 15.95 -45.98 15.89
N HIS A 3 15.47 -44.94 15.20
CA HIS A 3 14.59 -43.83 15.60
C HIS A 3 15.27 -42.60 16.22
N ASN A 4 15.51 -41.59 15.37
CA ASN A 4 14.86 -40.26 15.45
C ASN A 4 15.53 -39.31 14.44
N ALA A 5 15.10 -39.40 13.19
CA ALA A 5 15.39 -38.43 12.14
C ALA A 5 14.06 -38.20 11.42
N PHE A 6 13.26 -37.28 11.95
CA PHE A 6 12.08 -36.65 11.37
C PHE A 6 11.61 -35.64 12.42
N ILE A 7 11.22 -34.43 12.01
CA ILE A 7 10.91 -33.23 12.82
C ILE A 7 12.09 -32.25 12.92
N MET A 8 12.40 -31.58 11.81
CA MET A 8 12.98 -30.22 11.83
C MET A 8 12.55 -29.36 10.62
N THR A 9 11.53 -29.78 9.88
CA THR A 9 10.95 -29.06 8.73
C THR A 9 9.70 -28.24 9.08
N SER A 10 9.44 -27.94 10.35
CA SER A 10 8.18 -27.31 10.79
C SER A 10 8.32 -25.98 11.54
N THR A 11 9.53 -25.41 11.66
CA THR A 11 9.75 -24.17 12.43
C THR A 11 9.96 -22.92 11.57
N ALA A 12 10.40 -23.05 10.32
CA ALA A 12 10.47 -21.90 9.39
C ALA A 12 9.08 -21.49 8.88
N THR A 13 8.20 -22.45 8.60
CA THR A 13 6.78 -22.20 8.26
C THR A 13 6.00 -21.54 9.40
N LEU A 14 6.45 -21.72 10.65
CA LEU A 14 5.76 -21.21 11.83
C LEU A 14 6.07 -19.73 12.12
N CYS A 15 7.16 -19.15 11.62
CA CYS A 15 7.42 -17.72 11.80
C CYS A 15 6.55 -16.84 10.89
N MET A 16 6.20 -17.32 9.69
CA MET A 16 5.23 -16.61 8.84
C MET A 16 3.77 -16.88 9.22
N LEU A 17 3.48 -18.00 9.89
CA LEU A 17 2.15 -18.26 10.48
C LEU A 17 1.98 -17.67 11.90
N ALA A 18 3.05 -17.23 12.56
CA ALA A 18 3.00 -16.57 13.88
C ALA A 18 2.89 -15.03 13.81
N GLY A 19 2.81 -14.45 12.61
CA GLY A 19 2.41 -13.05 12.42
C GLY A 19 0.93 -12.78 12.74
N SER A 20 0.13 -13.83 12.91
CA SER A 20 -1.23 -13.74 13.44
C SER A 20 -1.25 -14.19 14.90
N VAL A 21 -1.71 -13.29 15.78
CA VAL A 21 -1.91 -13.49 17.24
C VAL A 21 -0.66 -13.27 18.09
N LEU A 22 -0.28 -12.01 18.29
CA LEU A 22 0.05 -11.46 19.62
C LEU A 22 -0.09 -9.92 19.59
N ALA A 23 -1.33 -9.45 19.54
CA ALA A 23 -1.70 -8.11 19.99
C ALA A 23 -2.96 -8.23 20.85
N SER A 24 -2.79 -8.50 22.14
CA SER A 24 -3.84 -8.28 23.12
C SER A 24 -3.23 -7.96 24.48
N THR A 25 -3.22 -6.67 24.79
CA THR A 25 -3.60 -6.03 26.05
C THR A 25 -3.66 -4.53 25.73
N THR A 26 -4.75 -3.77 25.85
CA THR A 26 -5.87 -3.84 26.80
C THR A 26 -6.97 -2.83 26.39
N VAL A 27 -8.22 -3.19 26.74
CA VAL A 27 -9.46 -2.39 26.85
C VAL A 27 -10.23 -2.11 25.56
N VAL A 28 -11.09 -3.08 25.20
CA VAL A 28 -12.34 -2.82 24.47
C VAL A 28 -13.41 -2.50 25.53
N PRO A 29 -14.04 -1.32 25.54
CA PRO A 29 -15.29 -1.11 26.25
C PRO A 29 -16.43 -1.80 25.49
N GLU A 30 -17.16 -2.64 26.21
CA GLU A 30 -18.30 -3.43 25.75
C GLU A 30 -19.46 -2.56 25.22
N CYS A 31 -19.87 -2.85 23.98
CA CYS A 31 -21.29 -2.91 23.62
C CYS A 31 -21.44 -3.90 22.46
N ILE A 32 -21.25 -5.19 22.76
CA ILE A 32 -21.36 -6.31 21.81
C ILE A 32 -22.70 -7.00 22.07
N ALA A 33 -23.61 -6.96 21.09
CA ALA A 33 -24.61 -8.02 20.93
C ALA A 33 -23.84 -9.33 20.69
N SER A 34 -24.22 -10.42 21.36
CA SER A 34 -23.39 -11.63 21.43
C SER A 34 -23.07 -12.20 20.03
N GLN A 35 -21.89 -12.81 19.85
CA GLN A 35 -21.47 -13.40 18.56
C GLN A 35 -22.54 -14.35 17.96
N GLN A 36 -23.28 -15.04 18.83
CA GLN A 36 -24.34 -15.95 18.45
C GLN A 36 -25.60 -15.25 17.89
N GLU A 37 -25.87 -14.00 18.29
CA GLU A 37 -26.92 -13.15 17.73
C GLU A 37 -26.50 -12.54 16.39
N LEU A 38 -25.23 -12.18 16.23
CA LEU A 38 -24.66 -11.71 14.96
C LEU A 38 -24.67 -12.81 13.88
N ASP A 39 -24.32 -14.04 14.25
CA ASP A 39 -24.34 -15.19 13.34
C ASP A 39 -25.78 -15.56 12.95
N MET A 40 -26.73 -15.49 13.89
CA MET A 40 -28.17 -15.65 13.63
C MET A 40 -28.72 -14.56 12.69
N HIS A 41 -28.30 -13.30 12.85
CA HIS A 41 -28.70 -12.19 11.99
C HIS A 41 -28.14 -12.33 10.58
N ALA A 42 -26.88 -12.74 10.44
CA ALA A 42 -26.26 -12.97 9.13
C ALA A 42 -26.95 -14.10 8.34
N ILE A 43 -27.26 -15.22 9.01
CA ILE A 43 -27.99 -16.34 8.39
C ILE A 43 -29.43 -15.91 8.04
N ALA A 44 -30.11 -15.20 8.94
CA ALA A 44 -31.47 -14.73 8.70
C ALA A 44 -31.54 -13.70 7.55
N SER A 45 -30.55 -12.80 7.42
CA SER A 45 -30.46 -11.84 6.31
C SER A 45 -30.22 -12.54 4.97
N GLY A 46 -29.33 -13.54 4.95
CA GLY A 46 -29.11 -14.37 3.75
C GLY A 46 -30.34 -15.18 3.33
N MET A 47 -31.11 -15.72 4.28
CA MET A 47 -32.37 -16.42 3.99
C MET A 47 -33.49 -15.46 3.58
N PHE A 48 -33.52 -14.24 4.15
CA PHE A 48 -34.49 -13.20 3.82
C PHE A 48 -34.35 -12.74 2.36
N GLN A 49 -33.12 -12.51 1.89
CA GLN A 49 -32.85 -12.12 0.50
C GLN A 49 -33.26 -13.19 -0.55
N GLN A 50 -33.42 -14.45 -0.14
CA GLN A 50 -33.83 -15.55 -1.02
C GLN A 50 -35.36 -15.74 -1.09
N LEU A 51 -36.14 -15.01 -0.29
CA LEU A 51 -37.60 -15.07 -0.33
C LEU A 51 -38.18 -14.25 -1.49
N PRO A 52 -39.39 -14.60 -2.00
CA PRO A 52 -40.09 -13.72 -2.95
C PRO A 52 -40.36 -12.33 -2.34
N HIS A 53 -40.24 -11.26 -3.14
CA HIS A 53 -40.38 -9.87 -2.69
C HIS A 53 -41.67 -9.59 -1.87
N GLU A 54 -42.78 -10.22 -2.23
CA GLU A 54 -44.06 -10.11 -1.50
C GLU A 54 -43.99 -10.64 -0.05
N HIS A 55 -43.11 -11.60 0.21
CA HIS A 55 -42.88 -12.16 1.55
C HIS A 55 -41.84 -11.35 2.31
N GLN A 56 -40.79 -10.87 1.63
CA GLN A 56 -39.82 -9.92 2.20
C GLN A 56 -40.52 -8.67 2.74
N LYS A 57 -41.43 -8.07 1.95
CA LYS A 57 -42.21 -6.90 2.37
C LYS A 57 -43.06 -7.18 3.62
N LYS A 58 -43.75 -8.33 3.69
CA LYS A 58 -44.58 -8.69 4.85
C LYS A 58 -43.76 -8.96 6.12
N ILE A 59 -42.59 -9.56 5.97
CA ILE A 59 -41.67 -9.86 7.09
C ILE A 59 -41.03 -8.57 7.60
N ALA A 60 -40.58 -7.69 6.70
CA ALA A 60 -40.03 -6.38 7.04
C ALA A 60 -41.05 -5.46 7.73
N LEU A 61 -42.30 -5.40 7.23
CA LEU A 61 -43.38 -4.64 7.87
C LEU A 61 -43.78 -5.17 9.26
N ALA A 62 -43.49 -6.44 9.55
CA ALA A 62 -43.72 -7.06 10.85
C ALA A 62 -42.50 -6.94 11.80
N GLY A 63 -41.40 -6.31 11.36
CA GLY A 63 -40.16 -6.20 12.12
C GLY A 63 -39.43 -7.53 12.30
N GLY A 64 -39.48 -8.41 11.29
CA GLY A 64 -38.85 -9.73 11.33
C GLY A 64 -37.31 -9.67 11.26
N ILE A 65 -36.64 -10.55 12.00
CA ILE A 65 -35.17 -10.68 12.03
C ILE A 65 -34.62 -10.96 10.61
N GLY A 66 -33.56 -10.24 10.23
CA GLY A 66 -32.90 -10.34 8.91
C GLY A 66 -33.41 -9.35 7.86
N SER A 67 -34.40 -8.52 8.21
CA SER A 67 -34.99 -7.49 7.34
C SER A 67 -34.46 -6.08 7.60
N GLU A 68 -33.49 -5.91 8.49
CA GLU A 68 -33.06 -4.60 9.02
C GLU A 68 -32.36 -3.69 7.99
N GLY A 69 -31.93 -4.25 6.86
CA GLY A 69 -31.38 -3.52 5.70
C GLY A 69 -32.31 -3.51 4.48
N PHE A 70 -33.55 -3.98 4.60
CA PHE A 70 -34.51 -4.00 3.50
C PHE A 70 -35.24 -2.65 3.42
N ASP A 71 -34.92 -1.87 2.40
CA ASP A 71 -35.51 -0.56 2.17
C ASP A 71 -36.97 -0.68 1.69
N LEU A 72 -37.89 -0.56 2.65
CA LEU A 72 -39.34 -0.55 2.41
C LEU A 72 -39.80 0.68 1.60
N CYS A 73 -39.04 1.78 1.62
CA CYS A 73 -39.35 3.01 0.92
C CYS A 73 -38.96 2.92 -0.57
N ALA A 74 -37.87 2.24 -0.91
CA ALA A 74 -37.44 2.00 -2.29
C ALA A 74 -38.49 1.26 -3.15
N LEU A 75 -39.29 0.36 -2.55
CA LEU A 75 -40.30 -0.45 -3.25
C LEU A 75 -41.65 0.26 -3.43
N GLU A 76 -41.95 1.29 -2.64
CA GLU A 76 -43.19 2.08 -2.78
C GLU A 76 -43.03 3.26 -3.76
N ASN A 77 -41.80 3.74 -3.96
CA ASN A 77 -41.54 4.92 -4.79
C ASN A 77 -41.01 4.62 -6.19
N GLY A 78 -40.70 3.37 -6.55
CA GLY A 78 -40.36 2.99 -7.93
C GLY A 78 -39.16 3.75 -8.53
N ALA A 79 -38.33 4.38 -7.71
CA ALA A 79 -37.15 5.13 -8.13
C ALA A 79 -35.90 4.27 -7.93
N GLN A 80 -35.71 3.27 -8.78
CA GLN A 80 -34.36 2.91 -9.19
C GLN A 80 -33.93 3.96 -10.23
N ILE A 81 -33.10 4.93 -9.84
CA ILE A 81 -32.20 5.52 -10.82
C ILE A 81 -31.04 4.53 -10.92
N ASP A 82 -31.15 3.66 -11.91
CA ASP A 82 -30.07 2.81 -12.36
C ASP A 82 -28.97 3.70 -12.96
N MET A 83 -27.95 4.04 -12.15
CA MET A 83 -26.75 4.74 -12.63
C MET A 83 -25.72 3.78 -13.26
N GLU A 84 -26.11 2.59 -13.75
CA GLU A 84 -25.32 1.89 -14.76
C GLU A 84 -25.58 2.43 -16.19
N GLY A 85 -26.48 3.41 -16.33
CA GLY A 85 -26.74 4.13 -17.58
C GLY A 85 -25.85 5.38 -17.71
N VAL A 86 -24.91 5.34 -18.66
CA VAL A 86 -24.12 6.46 -19.21
C VAL A 86 -24.86 7.80 -19.07
N VAL A 87 -24.38 8.66 -18.17
CA VAL A 87 -24.76 10.08 -18.14
C VAL A 87 -24.50 10.66 -19.53
N ASP A 88 -25.49 11.32 -20.13
CA ASP A 88 -25.34 11.93 -21.46
C ASP A 88 -24.17 12.94 -21.40
N PRO A 89 -23.09 12.77 -22.19
CA PRO A 89 -21.92 13.64 -22.14
C PRO A 89 -22.19 15.09 -22.56
N GLY A 90 -23.43 15.44 -22.91
CA GLY A 90 -23.88 16.79 -23.25
C GLY A 90 -24.64 17.56 -22.16
N ILE A 91 -24.84 17.02 -20.95
CA ILE A 91 -25.50 17.77 -19.86
C ILE A 91 -24.51 18.73 -19.17
N THR A 92 -25.03 19.88 -18.77
CA THR A 92 -24.30 20.85 -17.94
C THR A 92 -24.14 20.34 -16.51
N ALA A 93 -23.15 20.83 -15.78
CA ALA A 93 -22.94 20.55 -14.36
C ALA A 93 -24.16 20.95 -13.52
N HIS A 94 -24.86 22.03 -13.89
CA HIS A 94 -26.15 22.40 -13.28
C HIS A 94 -27.25 21.36 -13.53
N GLU A 95 -27.39 20.90 -14.78
CA GLU A 95 -28.37 19.84 -15.10
C GLU A 95 -28.03 18.53 -14.38
N TYR A 96 -26.74 18.24 -14.17
CA TYR A 96 -26.32 17.09 -13.37
C TYR A 96 -26.59 17.30 -11.87
N LEU A 97 -26.36 18.51 -11.34
CA LEU A 97 -26.67 18.85 -9.95
C LEU A 97 -28.16 18.71 -9.64
N ASP A 98 -29.03 19.15 -10.55
CA ASP A 98 -30.48 19.01 -10.42
C ASP A 98 -30.95 17.54 -10.37
N LEU A 99 -30.16 16.60 -10.93
CA LEU A 99 -30.43 15.16 -10.82
C LEU A 99 -29.98 14.57 -9.48
N LEU A 100 -28.97 15.16 -8.84
CA LEU A 100 -28.38 14.68 -7.60
C LEU A 100 -29.09 15.20 -6.35
N VAL A 101 -29.80 16.33 -6.45
CA VAL A 101 -30.28 17.10 -5.31
C VAL A 101 -31.80 17.07 -5.23
N SER A 102 -32.34 16.44 -4.16
CA SER A 102 -33.78 16.39 -3.93
C SER A 102 -34.30 17.64 -3.19
N ASP A 103 -35.59 17.94 -3.32
CA ASP A 103 -36.28 18.99 -2.53
C ASP A 103 -36.11 18.76 -1.02
N GLU A 104 -36.02 17.49 -0.60
CA GLU A 104 -35.82 17.08 0.79
C GLU A 104 -34.40 17.36 1.28
N LEU A 105 -33.38 17.19 0.42
CA LEU A 105 -32.02 17.60 0.70
C LEU A 105 -31.94 19.13 0.82
N LEU A 106 -32.46 19.87 -0.17
CA LEU A 106 -32.46 21.35 -0.17
C LEU A 106 -33.08 21.95 1.10
N ALA A 107 -34.13 21.32 1.64
CA ALA A 107 -34.78 21.76 2.87
C ALA A 107 -33.91 21.61 4.13
N ARG A 108 -32.86 20.76 4.10
CA ARG A 108 -31.92 20.56 5.21
C ARG A 108 -30.66 21.43 5.10
N LEU A 109 -30.35 21.97 3.92
CA LEU A 109 -29.14 22.74 3.67
C LEU A 109 -29.27 24.20 4.12
N SER A 110 -28.15 24.76 4.56
CA SER A 110 -28.04 26.21 4.78
C SER A 110 -27.97 26.96 3.45
N GLU A 111 -28.30 28.27 3.48
CA GLU A 111 -28.15 29.14 2.30
C GLU A 111 -26.71 29.16 1.77
N ASP A 112 -25.72 29.00 2.64
CA ASP A 112 -24.30 29.03 2.29
C ASP A 112 -23.87 27.71 1.64
N GLN A 113 -24.32 26.57 2.16
CA GLN A 113 -24.15 25.27 1.50
C GLN A 113 -24.75 25.23 0.09
N ILE A 114 -25.95 25.80 -0.09
CA ILE A 114 -26.60 25.90 -1.41
C ILE A 114 -25.80 26.80 -2.36
N LYS A 115 -25.26 27.93 -1.87
CA LYS A 115 -24.39 28.80 -2.68
C LYS A 115 -23.12 28.07 -3.11
N LEU A 116 -22.49 27.31 -2.22
CA LEU A 116 -21.29 26.55 -2.55
C LEU A 116 -21.54 25.54 -3.68
N MET A 117 -22.64 24.77 -3.63
CA MET A 117 -22.98 23.82 -4.69
C MET A 117 -23.12 24.48 -6.05
N ASN A 118 -23.87 25.59 -6.12
CA ASN A 118 -24.08 26.32 -7.37
C ASN A 118 -22.78 26.94 -7.90
N ASN A 119 -21.94 27.51 -7.01
CA ASN A 119 -20.64 28.05 -7.40
C ASN A 119 -19.70 26.99 -7.99
N ILE A 120 -19.76 25.75 -7.50
CA ILE A 120 -18.97 24.64 -8.04
C ILE A 120 -19.50 24.24 -9.42
N ALA A 121 -20.83 24.10 -9.57
CA ALA A 121 -21.45 23.78 -10.85
C ALA A 121 -21.14 24.83 -11.93
N ASP A 122 -21.26 26.13 -11.61
CA ASP A 122 -20.94 27.25 -12.53
C ASP A 122 -19.52 27.09 -13.13
N ARG A 123 -18.56 26.71 -12.29
CA ARG A 123 -17.15 26.65 -12.68
C ARG A 123 -16.80 25.41 -13.50
N ILE A 124 -17.44 24.28 -13.21
CA ILE A 124 -17.33 23.09 -14.04
C ILE A 124 -17.92 23.37 -15.43
N ASP A 125 -19.06 24.07 -15.50
CA ASP A 125 -19.67 24.51 -16.77
C ASP A 125 -18.76 25.48 -17.55
N ASP A 126 -17.98 26.32 -16.85
CA ASP A 126 -16.96 27.19 -17.44
C ASP A 126 -15.67 26.45 -17.85
N GLY A 127 -15.60 25.12 -17.63
CA GLY A 127 -14.48 24.27 -18.00
C GLY A 127 -13.27 24.39 -17.06
N GLU A 128 -13.47 24.89 -15.84
CA GLU A 128 -12.41 24.99 -14.84
C GLU A 128 -12.15 23.65 -14.16
N SER A 129 -10.88 23.35 -13.89
CA SER A 129 -10.50 22.20 -13.06
C SER A 129 -10.73 22.53 -11.59
N MET A 130 -11.34 21.59 -10.87
CA MET A 130 -11.69 21.75 -9.47
C MET A 130 -10.81 20.89 -8.55
N PRO A 131 -10.38 21.41 -7.38
CA PRO A 131 -9.76 20.61 -6.34
C PRO A 131 -10.77 19.70 -5.64
N PHE A 132 -10.25 18.68 -4.96
CA PHE A 132 -11.05 17.85 -4.06
C PHE A 132 -11.10 18.46 -2.65
N LEU A 133 -12.17 18.13 -1.91
CA LEU A 133 -12.55 18.80 -0.66
C LEU A 133 -12.68 17.79 0.48
N CYS A 134 -12.02 18.02 1.62
CA CYS A 134 -12.25 17.20 2.81
C CYS A 134 -13.40 17.73 3.65
N PHE A 135 -14.35 16.87 4.03
CA PHE A 135 -15.51 17.27 4.81
C PHE A 135 -15.35 16.96 6.31
N ALA A 136 -15.91 17.83 7.13
CA ALA A 136 -16.06 17.61 8.56
C ALA A 136 -16.99 16.41 8.82
N PRO A 137 -16.78 15.64 9.90
CA PRO A 137 -17.53 14.39 10.15
C PRO A 137 -19.05 14.56 10.26
N ASP A 138 -19.49 15.74 10.72
CA ASP A 138 -20.90 16.05 10.96
C ASP A 138 -21.60 16.68 9.73
N THR A 139 -20.91 16.78 8.59
CA THR A 139 -21.48 17.30 7.34
C THR A 139 -22.56 16.36 6.79
N ASP A 140 -23.68 16.89 6.27
CA ASP A 140 -24.74 16.09 5.66
C ASP A 140 -24.16 15.22 4.52
N ARG A 141 -24.44 13.91 4.56
CA ARG A 141 -23.80 12.94 3.66
C ARG A 141 -24.28 13.07 2.22
N GLU A 142 -25.56 13.38 2.02
CA GLU A 142 -26.14 13.58 0.68
C GLU A 142 -25.59 14.87 0.06
N TYR A 143 -25.33 15.89 0.89
CA TYR A 143 -24.65 17.12 0.48
C TYR A 143 -23.19 16.88 0.03
N ALA A 144 -22.39 16.25 0.89
CA ALA A 144 -20.99 15.93 0.58
C ALA A 144 -20.90 15.06 -0.68
N TYR A 145 -21.82 14.12 -0.87
CA TYR A 145 -21.89 13.35 -2.10
C TYR A 145 -22.19 14.18 -3.34
N ALA A 146 -23.22 15.06 -3.31
CA ALA A 146 -23.58 15.86 -4.46
C ALA A 146 -22.40 16.73 -4.93
N ILE A 147 -21.67 17.33 -3.99
CA ILE A 147 -20.45 18.08 -4.27
C ILE A 147 -19.38 17.18 -4.92
N ASN A 148 -19.09 16.02 -4.32
CA ASN A 148 -18.05 15.13 -4.85
C ASN A 148 -18.39 14.56 -6.22
N GLN A 149 -19.66 14.23 -6.51
CA GLN A 149 -20.05 13.78 -7.86
C GLN A 149 -19.88 14.86 -8.91
N LEU A 150 -20.14 16.13 -8.57
CA LEU A 150 -19.82 17.24 -9.47
C LEU A 150 -18.31 17.30 -9.76
N LEU A 151 -17.47 17.10 -8.75
CA LEU A 151 -16.00 17.09 -8.93
C LEU A 151 -15.54 15.87 -9.74
N GLU A 152 -16.10 14.69 -9.48
CA GLU A 152 -15.81 13.43 -10.17
C GLU A 152 -16.34 13.38 -11.61
N PHE A 153 -17.35 14.18 -11.96
CA PHE A 153 -17.92 14.28 -13.32
C PHE A 153 -16.85 14.53 -14.40
N GLN A 154 -15.72 15.15 -14.02
CA GLN A 154 -14.58 15.42 -14.91
C GLN A 154 -13.65 14.21 -15.12
N PHE A 155 -13.79 13.12 -14.36
CA PHE A 155 -12.83 12.02 -14.28
C PHE A 155 -13.48 10.67 -14.63
N GLN A 156 -12.97 9.99 -15.66
CA GLN A 156 -13.36 8.62 -16.03
C GLN A 156 -12.33 7.65 -15.43
N VAL A 157 -12.57 7.11 -14.23
CA VAL A 157 -11.53 6.32 -13.54
C VAL A 157 -12.06 5.02 -12.94
N THR A 158 -11.40 3.92 -13.31
CA THR A 158 -11.69 2.55 -12.86
C THR A 158 -10.92 2.13 -11.59
N PHE A 159 -10.05 3.01 -11.09
CA PHE A 159 -9.30 2.94 -9.83
C PHE A 159 -9.37 4.33 -9.17
N GLN A 160 -9.42 4.44 -7.84
CA GLN A 160 -9.61 5.69 -7.08
C GLN A 160 -8.34 6.56 -7.08
N GLN A 161 -7.70 6.66 -8.24
CA GLN A 161 -6.47 7.38 -8.54
C GLN A 161 -6.65 8.20 -9.80
N THR A 162 -6.08 9.38 -9.85
CA THR A 162 -6.03 10.23 -11.05
C THR A 162 -4.58 10.31 -11.57
N THR A 163 -4.17 11.46 -12.10
CA THR A 163 -2.79 11.75 -12.48
C THR A 163 -1.88 11.85 -11.27
N ARG A 164 -0.59 11.55 -11.47
CA ARG A 164 0.50 11.72 -10.50
C ARG A 164 1.42 12.90 -10.85
N TRP A 165 2.41 13.16 -10.00
CA TRP A 165 3.47 14.14 -10.29
C TRP A 165 4.30 13.68 -11.48
N SER A 166 4.27 14.47 -12.56
CA SER A 166 5.05 14.23 -13.78
C SER A 166 6.37 15.01 -13.80
N ARG A 167 6.48 15.98 -12.89
CA ARG A 167 7.64 16.83 -12.70
C ARG A 167 7.69 17.43 -11.30
N THR A 168 8.87 17.65 -10.75
CA THR A 168 9.08 18.38 -9.49
C THR A 168 10.22 19.39 -9.64
N ALA A 169 10.36 20.30 -8.67
CA ALA A 169 11.49 21.22 -8.61
C ALA A 169 12.84 20.48 -8.47
N THR A 170 12.84 19.32 -7.83
CA THR A 170 14.04 18.51 -7.56
C THR A 170 14.38 17.58 -8.71
N ASP A 171 13.42 16.78 -9.16
CA ASP A 171 13.65 15.67 -10.10
C ASP A 171 13.52 16.11 -11.57
N GLY A 172 13.00 17.31 -11.81
CA GLY A 172 12.74 17.79 -13.17
C GLY A 172 11.53 17.09 -13.78
N ASN A 173 11.49 16.93 -15.10
CA ASN A 173 10.38 16.26 -15.79
C ASN A 173 10.71 14.80 -16.08
N GLY A 174 9.68 14.01 -16.36
CA GLY A 174 9.83 12.67 -16.93
C GLY A 174 9.66 11.55 -15.91
N LEU A 175 9.23 11.89 -14.69
CA LEU A 175 8.83 10.91 -13.68
C LEU A 175 7.80 9.97 -14.28
N GLY A 176 8.03 8.68 -14.08
CA GLY A 176 7.24 7.49 -14.40
C GLY A 176 6.31 7.05 -13.28
N GLN A 177 5.49 6.05 -13.57
CA GLN A 177 4.70 5.35 -12.56
C GLN A 177 5.67 4.45 -11.78
N GLY A 178 5.52 4.35 -10.46
CA GLY A 178 6.48 3.63 -9.61
C GLY A 178 7.73 4.46 -9.27
N ASP A 179 8.11 5.43 -10.11
CA ASP A 179 9.28 6.29 -9.86
C ASP A 179 9.20 7.02 -8.48
N PRO A 180 10.22 6.86 -7.63
CA PRO A 180 10.40 7.67 -6.45
C PRO A 180 10.39 9.16 -6.80
N THR A 181 9.71 9.94 -5.97
CA THR A 181 9.49 11.36 -6.26
C THR A 181 9.84 12.23 -5.06
N THR A 182 10.68 13.24 -5.28
CA THR A 182 11.05 14.23 -4.27
C THR A 182 10.19 15.48 -4.40
N LEU A 183 9.34 15.74 -3.40
CA LEU A 183 8.50 16.93 -3.31
C LEU A 183 9.09 17.93 -2.33
N THR A 184 9.20 19.19 -2.77
CA THR A 184 9.46 20.29 -1.83
C THR A 184 8.13 20.84 -1.29
N TYR A 185 8.10 21.24 -0.02
CA TYR A 185 6.92 21.91 0.54
C TYR A 185 7.27 23.23 1.22
N SER A 186 6.40 24.23 1.10
CA SER A 186 6.55 25.55 1.72
C SER A 186 5.24 26.04 2.34
N PHE A 187 5.34 27.04 3.21
CA PHE A 187 4.18 27.71 3.81
C PHE A 187 4.08 29.13 3.28
N VAL A 188 2.95 29.46 2.65
CA VAL A 188 2.80 30.77 2.02
C VAL A 188 2.73 31.89 3.07
N PRO A 189 3.37 33.04 2.88
CA PRO A 189 3.30 34.14 3.83
C PRO A 189 1.87 34.67 3.97
N ASP A 190 1.52 35.16 5.16
CA ASP A 190 0.26 35.89 5.35
C ASP A 190 0.16 37.05 4.36
N GLY A 191 -1.03 37.24 3.79
CA GLY A 191 -1.27 38.23 2.73
C GLY A 191 -1.21 37.66 1.31
N THR A 192 -0.57 36.51 1.10
CA THR A 192 -0.53 35.82 -0.21
C THR A 192 -1.94 35.55 -0.72
N PHE A 193 -2.23 35.92 -1.96
CA PHE A 193 -3.58 35.77 -2.51
C PHE A 193 -3.89 34.32 -2.87
N ILE A 194 -5.04 33.85 -2.39
CA ILE A 194 -5.62 32.53 -2.65
C ILE A 194 -6.84 32.75 -3.54
N PRO A 195 -6.79 32.31 -4.81
CA PRO A 195 -7.91 32.46 -5.74
C PRO A 195 -9.07 31.52 -5.39
N ASN A 196 -10.26 31.81 -5.92
CA ASN A 196 -11.45 30.98 -5.71
C ASN A 196 -11.43 29.75 -6.62
N THR A 197 -10.58 28.78 -6.27
CA THR A 197 -10.39 27.57 -7.09
C THR A 197 -11.26 26.40 -6.67
N ALA A 198 -11.84 26.47 -5.47
CA ALA A 198 -12.72 25.44 -4.89
C ALA A 198 -14.22 25.84 -4.84
N GLY A 199 -14.59 27.05 -5.26
CA GLY A 199 -15.96 27.58 -5.06
C GLY A 199 -16.23 28.10 -3.63
N LEU A 200 -15.25 27.97 -2.74
CA LEU A 200 -15.28 28.37 -1.32
C LEU A 200 -14.98 29.86 -1.08
N GLY A 201 -14.77 30.63 -2.16
CA GLY A 201 -14.39 32.03 -2.11
C GLY A 201 -12.90 32.24 -2.34
N SER A 202 -12.47 33.50 -2.28
CA SER A 202 -11.06 33.90 -2.40
C SER A 202 -10.67 34.80 -1.24
N GLY A 203 -9.39 34.81 -0.90
CA GLY A 203 -8.90 35.56 0.24
C GLY A 203 -7.39 35.70 0.27
N SER A 204 -6.89 36.48 1.22
CA SER A 204 -5.47 36.46 1.57
C SER A 204 -5.21 35.37 2.59
N SER A 205 -4.09 34.66 2.45
CA SER A 205 -3.65 33.69 3.44
C SER A 205 -3.47 34.37 4.80
N VAL A 206 -3.93 33.68 5.84
CA VAL A 206 -3.77 34.04 7.25
C VAL A 206 -3.14 32.91 8.04
N LEU A 207 -2.52 31.93 7.35
CA LEU A 207 -2.00 30.70 7.93
C LEU A 207 -1.08 30.93 9.12
N PHE A 208 -0.09 31.83 8.98
CA PHE A 208 0.87 32.11 10.05
C PHE A 208 0.18 32.77 11.23
N SER A 209 -0.63 33.81 11.02
CA SER A 209 -1.34 34.50 12.10
C SER A 209 -2.32 33.57 12.84
N TRP A 210 -3.06 32.74 12.11
CA TRP A 210 -4.01 31.76 12.66
C TRP A 210 -3.29 30.69 13.47
N LEU A 211 -2.32 29.98 12.89
CA LEU A 211 -1.63 28.88 13.56
C LEU A 211 -0.69 29.38 14.66
N ASN A 212 -0.06 30.55 14.53
CA ASN A 212 0.70 31.15 15.64
C ASN A 212 -0.22 31.52 16.80
N GLY A 213 -1.42 32.06 16.53
CA GLY A 213 -2.41 32.34 17.56
C GLY A 213 -2.87 31.07 18.29
N ARG A 214 -2.89 29.94 17.58
CA ARG A 214 -3.34 28.64 18.08
C ARG A 214 -2.28 27.85 18.84
N TYR A 215 -1.08 27.77 18.29
CA TYR A 215 0.02 26.93 18.76
C TYR A 215 1.15 27.71 19.44
N GLY A 216 1.08 29.04 19.43
CA GLY A 216 2.02 29.94 20.09
C GLY A 216 3.29 30.26 19.29
N SER A 217 3.74 29.37 18.40
CA SER A 217 4.90 29.63 17.55
C SER A 217 4.87 28.86 16.23
N THR A 218 5.56 29.39 15.23
CA THR A 218 5.71 28.79 13.89
C THR A 218 6.36 27.43 13.95
N ALA A 219 7.46 27.30 14.70
CA ALA A 219 8.16 26.03 14.86
C ALA A 219 7.27 24.92 15.44
N THR A 220 6.29 25.27 16.29
CA THR A 220 5.41 24.28 16.93
C THR A 220 4.43 23.65 15.93
N TRP A 221 3.79 24.47 15.09
CA TRP A 221 2.80 23.94 14.15
C TRP A 221 3.45 23.43 12.86
N GLN A 222 4.58 23.99 12.41
CA GLN A 222 5.32 23.43 11.27
C GLN A 222 5.78 21.99 11.55
N ALA A 223 6.27 21.72 12.77
CA ALA A 223 6.62 20.37 13.19
C ALA A 223 5.46 19.36 13.10
N LEU A 224 4.19 19.80 13.10
CA LEU A 224 3.05 18.90 12.89
C LEU A 224 2.87 18.54 11.41
N PHE A 225 3.16 19.45 10.50
CA PHE A 225 3.18 19.18 9.06
C PHE A 225 4.40 18.33 8.69
N ASP A 226 5.58 18.61 9.27
CA ASP A 226 6.78 17.79 9.09
C ASP A 226 6.46 16.32 9.40
N GLN A 227 5.77 16.04 10.51
CA GLN A 227 5.32 14.69 10.88
C GLN A 227 4.37 14.04 9.85
N VAL A 228 3.53 14.83 9.19
CA VAL A 228 2.61 14.32 8.16
C VAL A 228 3.40 13.90 6.92
N PHE A 229 4.34 14.73 6.48
CA PHE A 229 5.21 14.42 5.36
C PHE A 229 6.16 13.24 5.66
N ASP A 230 6.72 13.19 6.87
CA ASP A 230 7.51 12.05 7.35
C ASP A 230 6.69 10.76 7.32
N SER A 231 5.41 10.80 7.72
CA SER A 231 4.53 9.63 7.72
C SER A 231 4.24 9.12 6.30
N TRP A 232 4.10 10.00 5.31
CA TRP A 232 3.97 9.59 3.91
C TRP A 232 5.28 9.03 3.34
N ALA A 233 6.42 9.66 3.66
CA ALA A 233 7.74 9.18 3.21
C ALA A 233 8.15 7.84 3.83
N GLU A 234 7.69 7.53 5.05
CA GLU A 234 7.98 6.26 5.70
C GLU A 234 7.34 5.06 4.96
N VAL A 235 6.23 5.29 4.26
CA VAL A 235 5.39 4.21 3.70
C VAL A 235 5.30 4.22 2.18
N THR A 236 5.95 5.14 1.48
CA THR A 236 5.97 5.26 0.01
C THR A 236 7.37 5.63 -0.49
N GLY A 237 7.62 5.56 -1.80
CA GLY A 237 8.85 6.08 -2.44
C GLY A 237 8.90 7.61 -2.54
N LEU A 238 8.14 8.33 -1.71
CA LEU A 238 8.15 9.78 -1.65
C LEU A 238 9.23 10.30 -0.71
N SER A 239 9.91 11.36 -1.11
CA SER A 239 10.81 12.12 -0.25
C SER A 239 10.34 13.56 -0.13
N TYR A 240 10.42 14.14 1.07
CA TYR A 240 10.00 15.53 1.30
C TYR A 240 11.16 16.41 1.73
N VAL A 241 11.21 17.61 1.16
CA VAL A 241 12.20 18.63 1.50
C VAL A 241 11.48 19.91 1.88
N TYR A 242 11.67 20.36 3.12
CA TYR A 242 11.15 21.65 3.53
C TYR A 242 11.89 22.79 2.81
N GLU A 243 11.14 23.61 2.07
CA GLU A 243 11.61 24.86 1.48
C GLU A 243 11.20 26.03 2.41
N PRO A 244 12.16 26.62 3.15
CA PRO A 244 11.86 27.69 4.11
C PRO A 244 11.46 29.01 3.45
N ASN A 245 11.66 29.16 2.14
CA ASN A 245 11.25 30.35 1.40
C ASN A 245 9.90 30.13 0.71
N ASP A 246 9.13 31.20 0.61
CA ASP A 246 8.01 31.27 -0.32
C ASP A 246 7.89 32.72 -0.78
N ASP A 247 7.85 32.93 -2.08
CA ASP A 247 7.89 34.25 -2.71
C ASP A 247 6.54 34.99 -2.66
N GLY A 248 5.49 34.36 -2.09
CA GLY A 248 4.17 34.94 -1.94
C GLY A 248 3.45 35.19 -3.25
N VAL A 249 3.86 34.51 -4.34
CA VAL A 249 3.07 34.51 -5.57
C VAL A 249 1.70 33.90 -5.30
N ASN A 250 0.69 34.35 -6.03
CA ASN A 250 -0.66 33.82 -5.88
C ASN A 250 -0.65 32.29 -5.94
N MET A 251 -1.42 31.66 -5.06
CA MET A 251 -1.59 30.19 -5.04
C MET A 251 -2.37 29.72 -6.26
N ASN A 252 -2.30 28.41 -6.52
CA ASN A 252 -2.88 27.69 -7.65
C ASN A 252 -2.17 27.97 -8.99
N GLY A 253 -1.26 27.07 -9.37
CA GLY A 253 -0.61 27.01 -10.68
C GLY A 253 0.84 27.49 -10.73
N ALA A 254 1.43 27.85 -9.59
CA ALA A 254 2.82 28.29 -9.52
C ALA A 254 3.76 27.11 -9.18
N ALA A 255 4.39 26.51 -10.18
CA ALA A 255 5.31 25.39 -9.99
C ALA A 255 6.45 25.68 -8.99
N GLY A 256 6.90 24.66 -8.25
CA GLY A 256 8.00 24.76 -7.29
C GLY A 256 9.31 25.21 -7.92
N ILE A 257 10.13 25.92 -7.13
CA ILE A 257 11.46 26.39 -7.52
C ILE A 257 12.37 26.31 -6.29
N LEU A 258 13.43 25.50 -6.38
CA LEU A 258 14.42 25.33 -5.31
C LEU A 258 14.99 26.68 -4.84
N GLY A 259 14.98 26.90 -3.53
CA GLY A 259 15.43 28.12 -2.86
C GLY A 259 14.46 29.31 -2.97
N VAL A 260 13.24 29.10 -3.50
CA VAL A 260 12.25 30.17 -3.72
C VAL A 260 10.87 29.79 -3.18
N ARG A 261 10.32 28.63 -3.57
CA ARG A 261 9.01 28.12 -3.12
C ARG A 261 8.91 26.61 -3.35
N GLY A 262 8.11 25.93 -2.53
CA GLY A 262 7.88 24.49 -2.63
C GLY A 262 7.04 24.09 -3.85
N ASP A 263 7.09 22.81 -4.20
CA ASP A 263 6.17 22.14 -5.13
C ASP A 263 4.77 22.09 -4.53
N VAL A 264 4.66 21.82 -3.22
CA VAL A 264 3.41 21.83 -2.45
C VAL A 264 3.41 23.04 -1.54
N ARG A 265 2.49 24.00 -1.77
CA ARG A 265 2.41 25.21 -0.94
C ARG A 265 1.18 25.17 -0.06
N ILE A 266 1.38 25.46 1.23
CA ILE A 266 0.34 25.34 2.24
C ILE A 266 -0.12 26.75 2.62
N GLY A 267 -1.42 26.99 2.53
CA GLY A 267 -2.09 28.23 2.88
C GLY A 267 -3.36 28.00 3.71
N GLY A 268 -4.05 29.08 4.03
CA GLY A 268 -5.32 29.00 4.74
C GLY A 268 -6.02 30.34 4.81
N PHE A 269 -7.32 30.35 4.57
CA PHE A 269 -8.19 31.52 4.72
C PHE A 269 -9.55 31.08 5.24
N ASN A 270 -10.36 32.02 5.71
CA ASN A 270 -11.69 31.72 6.24
C ASN A 270 -12.67 31.44 5.09
N PHE A 271 -13.23 30.23 5.02
CA PHE A 271 -14.22 29.80 4.03
C PHE A 271 -15.59 30.36 4.38
N SER A 272 -15.73 31.69 4.38
CA SER A 272 -16.95 32.38 4.84
C SER A 272 -18.26 31.98 4.14
N GLY A 273 -18.21 31.21 3.06
CA GLY A 273 -19.34 30.74 2.27
C GLY A 273 -19.81 29.31 2.55
N ASP A 274 -19.23 28.56 3.49
CA ASP A 274 -19.69 27.20 3.84
C ASP A 274 -20.11 27.05 5.33
N GLY A 275 -19.71 27.97 6.19
CA GLY A 275 -20.16 28.06 7.58
C GLY A 275 -19.03 27.80 8.57
N ASN A 276 -19.33 27.11 9.66
CA ASN A 276 -18.32 26.52 10.55
C ASN A 276 -18.69 25.05 10.70
N GLY A 277 -17.73 24.16 10.43
CA GLY A 277 -17.99 22.83 9.89
C GLY A 277 -18.34 22.91 8.40
N GLY A 278 -18.37 21.76 7.72
CA GLY A 278 -18.48 21.72 6.26
C GLY A 278 -17.16 21.29 5.64
N VAL A 279 -16.54 22.12 4.81
CA VAL A 279 -15.25 21.80 4.18
C VAL A 279 -14.12 22.27 5.08
N LEU A 280 -13.24 21.35 5.48
CA LEU A 280 -12.14 21.64 6.41
C LEU A 280 -10.89 22.14 5.70
N ALA A 281 -10.67 21.68 4.48
CA ALA A 281 -9.58 22.05 3.61
C ALA A 281 -9.85 21.58 2.17
N TYR A 282 -8.97 21.95 1.26
CA TYR A 282 -8.91 21.38 -0.09
C TYR A 282 -7.45 21.30 -0.57
N ASN A 283 -7.21 20.41 -1.55
CA ASN A 283 -5.92 20.28 -2.20
C ASN A 283 -6.04 20.26 -3.73
N GLN A 284 -5.07 20.88 -4.40
CA GLN A 284 -4.90 20.74 -5.84
C GLN A 284 -4.25 19.41 -6.17
N PHE A 285 -4.59 18.83 -7.32
CA PHE A 285 -3.97 17.60 -7.80
C PHE A 285 -2.49 17.78 -8.17
N PRO A 286 -1.77 16.68 -8.43
CA PRO A 286 -0.34 16.72 -8.77
C PRO A 286 0.03 17.70 -9.89
N ASN A 287 1.26 18.21 -9.82
CA ASN A 287 1.83 19.29 -10.63
C ASN A 287 1.36 20.72 -10.25
N ASP A 288 0.50 20.84 -9.25
CA ASP A 288 0.22 22.06 -8.48
C ASP A 288 0.33 21.77 -6.98
N GLY A 289 -0.44 20.82 -6.46
CA GLY A 289 -0.28 20.32 -5.09
C GLY A 289 -0.64 21.29 -3.96
N ASP A 290 -0.95 22.56 -4.27
CA ASP A 290 -1.31 23.59 -3.29
C ASP A 290 -2.46 23.16 -2.38
N MET A 291 -2.25 23.31 -1.07
CA MET A 291 -3.17 22.94 0.01
C MET A 291 -3.70 24.18 0.71
N VAL A 292 -5.02 24.24 0.97
CA VAL A 292 -5.63 25.37 1.66
C VAL A 292 -6.59 24.91 2.73
N PHE A 293 -6.37 25.38 3.97
CA PHE A 293 -7.22 25.12 5.12
C PHE A 293 -8.31 26.17 5.32
N ASP A 294 -9.46 25.74 5.85
CA ASP A 294 -10.43 26.66 6.43
C ASP A 294 -9.89 27.22 7.75
N ALA A 295 -9.34 28.43 7.66
CA ALA A 295 -8.79 29.09 8.82
C ALA A 295 -9.92 29.48 9.78
N PHE A 296 -9.68 29.27 11.08
CA PHE A 296 -10.60 29.55 12.19
C PHE A 296 -11.76 28.57 12.37
N ASP A 297 -11.86 27.51 11.56
CA ASP A 297 -12.83 26.45 11.80
C ASP A 297 -12.66 25.83 13.20
N THR A 298 -13.76 25.70 13.92
CA THR A 298 -13.75 25.19 15.30
C THR A 298 -13.34 23.73 15.41
N PHE A 299 -13.36 22.97 14.32
CA PHE A 299 -12.79 21.62 14.25
C PHE A 299 -11.32 21.60 14.70
N PHE A 300 -10.53 22.58 14.26
CA PHE A 300 -9.12 22.74 14.64
C PHE A 300 -8.94 23.32 16.06
N ASN A 301 -10.04 23.69 16.75
CA ASN A 301 -10.02 24.10 18.16
C ASN A 301 -9.78 22.95 19.15
N VAL A 302 -9.62 21.71 18.68
CA VAL A 302 -9.20 20.57 19.50
C VAL A 302 -7.79 20.13 19.11
N THR A 303 -6.81 20.38 19.98
CA THR A 303 -5.38 20.04 19.79
C THR A 303 -4.92 18.80 20.57
N GLY A 304 -5.86 18.04 21.14
CA GLY A 304 -5.57 16.78 21.81
C GLY A 304 -4.91 15.76 20.87
N ASN A 305 -4.28 14.73 21.44
CA ASN A 305 -3.61 13.65 20.70
C ASN A 305 -2.63 14.18 19.63
N ASN A 306 -1.74 15.09 20.04
CA ASN A 306 -0.76 15.70 19.14
C ASN A 306 -1.41 16.38 17.90
N SER A 307 -2.56 17.03 18.10
CA SER A 307 -3.32 17.70 17.04
C SER A 307 -3.68 16.80 15.87
N ILE A 308 -4.07 15.55 16.17
CA ILE A 308 -4.49 14.54 15.19
C ILE A 308 -5.51 15.07 14.17
N ARG A 309 -6.39 15.99 14.58
CA ARG A 309 -7.34 16.65 13.68
C ARG A 309 -6.66 17.45 12.57
N LEU A 310 -5.69 18.29 12.91
CA LEU A 310 -4.92 19.05 11.93
C LEU A 310 -4.08 18.11 11.06
N ARG A 311 -3.40 17.14 11.69
CA ARG A 311 -2.52 16.22 10.98
C ARG A 311 -3.26 15.30 10.02
N ASN A 312 -4.42 14.75 10.39
CA ASN A 312 -5.18 13.88 9.49
C ASN A 312 -5.85 14.67 8.36
N VAL A 313 -6.32 15.90 8.60
CA VAL A 313 -6.79 16.75 7.48
C VAL A 313 -5.62 17.02 6.54
N ALA A 314 -4.46 17.45 7.05
CA ALA A 314 -3.28 17.68 6.23
C ALA A 314 -2.84 16.43 5.46
N ALA A 315 -2.86 15.25 6.10
CA ALA A 315 -2.48 13.99 5.46
C ALA A 315 -3.47 13.60 4.36
N HIS A 316 -4.77 13.78 4.60
CA HIS A 316 -5.85 13.50 3.65
C HIS A 316 -5.76 14.43 2.43
N GLU A 317 -5.64 15.74 2.66
CA GLU A 317 -5.48 16.71 1.58
C GLU A 317 -4.22 16.43 0.77
N HIS A 318 -3.13 16.09 1.44
CA HIS A 318 -1.91 15.71 0.75
C HIS A 318 -2.11 14.43 -0.10
N GLY A 319 -2.96 13.49 0.33
CA GLY A 319 -3.38 12.36 -0.49
C GLY A 319 -4.00 12.80 -1.83
N HIS A 320 -4.87 13.81 -1.85
CA HIS A 320 -5.32 14.41 -3.11
C HIS A 320 -4.15 15.04 -3.89
N GLY A 321 -3.23 15.73 -3.21
CA GLY A 321 -1.98 16.23 -3.77
C GLY A 321 -1.03 15.15 -4.32
N LEU A 322 -1.28 13.89 -4.00
CA LEU A 322 -0.61 12.71 -4.54
C LEU A 322 -1.40 12.00 -5.64
N GLY A 323 -2.60 12.48 -5.98
CA GLY A 323 -3.44 11.93 -7.04
C GLY A 323 -4.50 10.94 -6.54
N MET A 324 -4.77 10.88 -5.25
CA MET A 324 -5.78 10.00 -4.68
C MET A 324 -7.17 10.64 -4.75
N LEU A 325 -8.19 9.88 -5.14
CA LEU A 325 -9.59 10.28 -5.04
C LEU A 325 -10.18 9.82 -3.71
N HIS A 326 -11.37 10.31 -3.39
CA HIS A 326 -12.11 9.76 -2.26
C HIS A 326 -12.47 8.28 -2.45
N VAL A 327 -12.59 7.57 -1.34
CA VAL A 327 -12.94 6.14 -1.31
C VAL A 327 -14.11 5.85 -0.38
N CYS A 328 -14.99 4.96 -0.81
CA CYS A 328 -16.06 4.39 0.01
C CYS A 328 -15.77 2.92 0.39
N PRO A 329 -16.36 2.41 1.48
CA PRO A 329 -17.29 3.08 2.41
C PRO A 329 -16.61 4.05 3.38
N ALA A 330 -17.36 5.05 3.83
CA ALA A 330 -16.95 5.94 4.91
C ALA A 330 -17.25 5.28 6.27
N ASN A 331 -16.35 4.43 6.73
CA ASN A 331 -16.46 3.62 7.94
C ASN A 331 -15.22 3.70 8.84
N GLN A 332 -14.41 4.75 8.69
CA GLN A 332 -13.22 5.06 9.48
C GLN A 332 -12.10 4.01 9.34
N THR A 333 -11.88 3.49 8.13
CA THR A 333 -10.83 2.51 7.81
C THR A 333 -9.78 3.01 6.83
N LYS A 334 -10.02 4.11 6.09
CA LYS A 334 -9.10 4.67 5.09
C LYS A 334 -8.97 6.17 5.24
N LEU A 335 -7.78 6.71 4.99
CA LEU A 335 -7.52 8.14 5.11
C LEU A 335 -8.30 8.93 4.06
N MET A 336 -8.38 8.44 2.83
CA MET A 336 -9.10 9.10 1.72
C MET A 336 -10.63 8.94 1.77
N GLU A 337 -11.21 8.53 2.92
CA GLU A 337 -12.66 8.62 3.08
C GLU A 337 -13.13 10.09 3.05
N PRO A 338 -14.29 10.41 2.45
CA PRO A 338 -14.75 11.79 2.29
C PRO A 338 -14.90 12.60 3.58
N PHE A 339 -14.94 11.92 4.73
CA PHE A 339 -15.10 12.51 6.04
C PHE A 339 -13.87 12.19 6.88
N VAL A 340 -13.20 13.22 7.40
CA VAL A 340 -11.98 13.01 8.20
C VAL A 340 -12.24 12.12 9.41
N SER A 341 -11.37 11.14 9.64
CA SER A 341 -11.39 10.30 10.84
C SER A 341 -10.32 10.72 11.83
N THR A 342 -10.61 10.57 13.12
CA THR A 342 -9.59 10.66 14.20
C THR A 342 -9.39 9.32 14.91
N ALA A 343 -9.84 8.22 14.30
CA ALA A 343 -9.72 6.86 14.87
C ALA A 343 -8.32 6.26 14.68
N TYR A 344 -7.57 6.77 13.70
CA TYR A 344 -6.20 6.39 13.34
C TYR A 344 -5.38 7.65 13.05
N ASP A 345 -4.08 7.52 12.84
CA ASP A 345 -3.14 8.61 12.54
C ASP A 345 -2.47 8.35 11.18
N GLY A 346 -2.71 9.21 10.20
CA GLY A 346 -2.08 9.12 8.87
C GLY A 346 -2.61 8.03 7.92
N PRO A 347 -1.84 7.70 6.86
CA PRO A 347 -2.24 6.77 5.80
C PRO A 347 -2.57 5.37 6.31
N GLN A 348 -3.64 4.78 5.79
CA GLN A 348 -4.04 3.40 6.04
C GLN A 348 -3.70 2.52 4.83
N LEU A 349 -3.98 1.22 4.92
CA LEU A 349 -3.57 0.24 3.89
C LEU A 349 -3.97 0.65 2.46
N ASP A 350 -5.19 1.14 2.26
CA ASP A 350 -5.66 1.55 0.93
C ASP A 350 -4.87 2.74 0.38
N ASP A 351 -4.59 3.71 1.25
CA ASP A 351 -3.84 4.91 0.91
C ASP A 351 -2.36 4.59 0.64
N ILE A 352 -1.79 3.62 1.37
CA ILE A 352 -0.43 3.12 1.16
C ILE A 352 -0.32 2.40 -0.19
N LEU A 353 -1.26 1.50 -0.52
CA LEU A 353 -1.27 0.82 -1.81
C LEU A 353 -1.42 1.82 -2.97
N ASN A 354 -2.21 2.85 -2.77
CA ASN A 354 -2.35 3.95 -3.72
C ASN A 354 -1.02 4.72 -3.87
N GLY A 355 -0.34 5.01 -2.77
CA GLY A 355 1.01 5.61 -2.78
C GLY A 355 2.03 4.75 -3.52
N HIS A 356 2.10 3.46 -3.19
CA HIS A 356 2.95 2.46 -3.84
C HIS A 356 2.71 2.42 -5.34
N ARG A 357 1.43 2.37 -5.74
CA ARG A 357 1.07 2.34 -7.15
C ARG A 357 1.69 3.53 -7.91
N HIS A 358 1.59 4.75 -7.40
CA HIS A 358 2.07 5.94 -8.13
C HIS A 358 3.56 6.23 -7.99
N TYR A 359 4.13 5.98 -6.82
CA TYR A 359 5.44 6.51 -6.42
C TYR A 359 6.40 5.43 -5.88
N GLY A 360 6.01 4.16 -5.99
CA GLY A 360 6.81 3.05 -5.48
C GLY A 360 6.74 2.89 -3.97
N ASP A 361 7.37 1.84 -3.46
CA ASP A 361 7.52 1.60 -2.04
C ASP A 361 8.77 2.29 -1.45
N PRO A 362 8.96 2.30 -0.11
CA PRO A 362 10.08 3.00 0.54
C PRO A 362 11.49 2.53 0.16
N THR A 363 11.62 1.40 -0.53
CA THR A 363 12.93 0.83 -0.92
C THR A 363 13.32 1.15 -2.35
N GLU A 364 12.44 1.83 -3.08
CA GLU A 364 12.67 2.26 -4.44
C GLU A 364 13.71 3.39 -4.54
N PRO A 365 14.47 3.47 -5.64
CA PRO A 365 14.38 2.63 -6.84
C PRO A 365 15.19 1.34 -6.68
N ASN A 366 14.68 0.21 -7.15
CA ASN A 366 15.35 -1.09 -6.99
C ASN A 366 15.28 -2.02 -8.22
N ASP A 367 14.81 -1.52 -9.36
CA ASP A 367 14.49 -2.27 -10.58
C ASP A 367 15.71 -2.54 -11.48
N ASP A 368 16.91 -2.14 -11.06
CA ASP A 368 18.16 -2.35 -11.81
C ASP A 368 19.29 -2.84 -10.91
N LEU A 369 20.18 -3.67 -11.47
CA LEU A 369 21.27 -4.34 -10.74
C LEU A 369 22.17 -3.40 -9.92
N PRO A 370 22.52 -2.17 -10.37
CA PRO A 370 23.35 -1.27 -9.59
C PRO A 370 22.69 -0.74 -8.31
N ILE A 371 21.36 -0.66 -8.30
CA ILE A 371 20.52 -0.11 -7.23
C ILE A 371 19.78 -1.20 -6.44
N ALA A 372 20.02 -2.48 -6.77
CA ALA A 372 19.48 -3.62 -6.07
C ALA A 372 19.64 -3.53 -4.54
N ILE A 373 18.61 -3.98 -3.82
CA ILE A 373 18.54 -4.03 -2.37
C ILE A 373 19.65 -4.93 -1.84
N ASP A 374 20.54 -4.36 -1.03
CA ASP A 374 21.69 -5.08 -0.47
C ASP A 374 21.31 -5.84 0.80
N MET A 375 21.18 -7.17 0.69
CA MET A 375 20.94 -8.05 1.83
C MET A 375 22.21 -8.33 2.64
N GLY A 376 23.38 -7.85 2.18
CA GLY A 376 24.67 -8.07 2.82
C GLY A 376 25.31 -9.40 2.45
N SER A 377 26.13 -9.92 3.37
CA SER A 377 26.75 -11.24 3.24
C SER A 377 25.93 -12.28 3.99
N LEU A 378 25.67 -13.42 3.35
CA LEU A 378 24.94 -14.54 3.95
C LEU A 378 25.87 -15.75 4.13
N ASP A 379 25.90 -16.31 5.32
CA ASP A 379 26.54 -17.58 5.66
C ASP A 379 25.56 -18.77 5.56
N ALA A 380 25.91 -19.95 6.05
CA ALA A 380 25.03 -21.12 5.97
C ALA A 380 23.91 -21.16 7.04
N THR A 381 23.68 -20.09 7.79
CA THR A 381 22.71 -20.05 8.89
C THR A 381 21.88 -18.75 8.95
N ASP A 382 22.05 -17.87 7.98
CA ASP A 382 21.45 -16.55 7.98
C ASP A 382 19.98 -16.53 7.58
N ILE A 383 19.27 -15.56 8.16
CA ILE A 383 17.88 -15.23 7.85
C ILE A 383 17.80 -13.74 7.53
N TYR A 384 17.25 -13.43 6.36
CA TYR A 384 16.89 -12.09 5.94
C TYR A 384 15.38 -12.02 5.75
N ALA A 385 14.76 -10.92 6.16
CA ALA A 385 13.35 -10.66 5.91
C ALA A 385 13.12 -9.17 5.66
N LEU A 386 12.32 -8.86 4.66
CA LEU A 386 11.88 -7.51 4.34
C LEU A 386 10.39 -7.54 4.00
N ALA A 387 9.70 -6.47 4.35
CA ALA A 387 8.26 -6.33 4.28
C ALA A 387 7.90 -4.93 3.79
N ASN A 388 6.64 -4.72 3.44
CA ASN A 388 6.09 -3.51 2.85
C ASN A 388 6.72 -3.15 1.49
N MET A 389 7.20 -4.16 0.78
CA MET A 389 7.64 -4.07 -0.61
C MET A 389 6.41 -4.11 -1.53
N SER A 390 6.51 -3.61 -2.75
CA SER A 390 5.45 -3.74 -3.73
C SER A 390 5.97 -3.84 -5.14
N ILE A 391 5.32 -4.70 -5.91
CA ILE A 391 5.35 -4.55 -7.36
C ILE A 391 4.26 -3.53 -7.73
N ASP A 392 4.61 -2.38 -8.27
CA ASP A 392 3.66 -1.28 -8.52
C ASP A 392 2.77 -1.53 -9.75
N ASP A 393 3.26 -2.24 -10.78
CA ASP A 393 2.46 -2.84 -11.86
C ASP A 393 3.06 -4.07 -12.55
N ASN A 394 2.48 -4.46 -13.69
CA ASN A 394 2.88 -5.65 -14.44
C ASN A 394 4.21 -5.49 -15.21
N SER A 395 4.89 -4.35 -15.10
CA SER A 395 6.22 -4.13 -15.68
C SER A 395 7.32 -3.97 -14.64
N ASP A 396 6.94 -3.81 -13.38
CA ASP A 396 7.84 -3.58 -12.27
C ASP A 396 8.51 -4.89 -11.78
N ILE A 397 9.74 -4.75 -11.30
CA ILE A 397 10.58 -5.82 -10.76
C ILE A 397 11.38 -5.29 -9.56
N ASP A 398 11.47 -6.10 -8.51
CA ASP A 398 12.38 -5.81 -7.41
C ASP A 398 13.64 -6.66 -7.47
N ILE A 399 14.81 -6.03 -7.39
CA ILE A 399 16.09 -6.73 -7.40
C ILE A 399 16.75 -6.68 -6.03
N PHE A 400 17.06 -7.86 -5.49
CA PHE A 400 17.85 -8.05 -4.29
C PHE A 400 19.21 -8.64 -4.65
N ARG A 401 20.25 -8.27 -3.90
CA ARG A 401 21.58 -8.87 -4.03
C ARG A 401 22.10 -9.34 -2.67
N PHE A 402 22.88 -10.42 -2.70
CA PHE A 402 23.59 -10.91 -1.53
C PHE A 402 24.91 -11.57 -1.91
N ASN A 403 25.89 -11.50 -1.01
CA ASN A 403 27.16 -12.19 -1.17
C ASN A 403 27.20 -13.45 -0.29
N LEU A 404 27.16 -14.62 -0.91
CA LEU A 404 27.25 -15.89 -0.20
C LEU A 404 28.70 -16.19 0.21
N THR A 405 28.95 -16.43 1.49
CA THR A 405 30.32 -16.63 2.03
C THR A 405 30.75 -18.09 2.12
N GLU A 406 29.82 -19.03 2.11
CA GLU A 406 30.05 -20.47 2.09
C GLU A 406 28.88 -21.20 1.40
N ARG A 407 29.08 -22.44 0.98
CA ARG A 407 28.02 -23.21 0.30
C ARG A 407 26.81 -23.40 1.23
N ALA A 408 25.61 -23.15 0.72
CA ALA A 408 24.38 -23.22 1.51
C ALA A 408 23.16 -23.56 0.64
N ALA A 409 22.17 -24.22 1.23
CA ALA A 409 20.84 -24.32 0.66
C ALA A 409 20.12 -23.00 0.94
N ILE A 410 19.69 -22.30 -0.10
CA ILE A 410 18.84 -21.11 0.04
C ILE A 410 17.37 -21.50 -0.12
N THR A 411 16.53 -20.96 0.76
CA THR A 411 15.07 -20.95 0.62
C THR A 411 14.60 -19.51 0.60
N VAL A 412 14.02 -19.08 -0.51
CA VAL A 412 13.40 -17.76 -0.66
C VAL A 412 11.89 -17.94 -0.65
N LEU A 413 11.20 -17.17 0.19
CA LEU A 413 9.76 -17.13 0.25
C LEU A 413 9.30 -15.71 -0.08
N VAL A 414 8.39 -15.59 -1.04
CA VAL A 414 7.75 -14.33 -1.43
C VAL A 414 6.26 -14.52 -1.31
N GLY A 415 5.59 -13.62 -0.63
CA GLY A 415 4.13 -13.72 -0.46
C GLY A 415 3.47 -12.37 -0.28
N PRO A 416 2.20 -12.25 -0.67
CA PRO A 416 1.47 -11.00 -0.57
C PRO A 416 1.32 -10.56 0.89
N GLN A 417 1.44 -9.26 1.12
CA GLN A 417 1.35 -8.66 2.45
C GLN A 417 0.31 -7.54 2.43
N ALA A 418 -0.95 -7.89 2.19
CA ALA A 418 -2.05 -6.95 2.16
C ALA A 418 -3.28 -7.50 2.89
N GLY A 419 -4.45 -6.93 2.63
CA GLY A 419 -5.70 -7.33 3.25
C GLY A 419 -6.85 -7.40 2.25
N GLN A 420 -7.99 -7.88 2.73
CA GLN A 420 -9.24 -7.87 2.01
C GLN A 420 -10.18 -6.87 2.67
N TYR A 421 -10.68 -5.90 1.92
CA TYR A 421 -11.57 -4.87 2.45
C TYR A 421 -12.44 -4.27 1.35
N GLN A 422 -13.49 -3.55 1.76
CA GLN A 422 -14.34 -2.83 0.82
C GLN A 422 -13.64 -1.55 0.36
N SER A 423 -13.56 -1.36 -0.94
CA SER A 423 -13.04 -0.14 -1.57
C SER A 423 -13.83 0.11 -2.84
N GLY A 424 -14.22 1.35 -3.10
CA GLY A 424 -15.00 1.69 -4.28
C GLY A 424 -15.15 3.19 -4.46
N PRO A 425 -15.70 3.60 -5.62
CA PRO A 425 -15.92 5.00 -5.92
C PRO A 425 -16.93 5.60 -4.95
N GLN A 426 -16.92 6.92 -4.82
CA GLN A 426 -17.82 7.59 -3.92
C GLN A 426 -19.28 7.44 -4.36
N THR A 427 -20.17 7.06 -3.43
CA THR A 427 -21.62 6.96 -3.67
C THR A 427 -22.40 7.80 -2.66
N GLN A 428 -23.70 8.03 -2.89
CA GLN A 428 -24.52 8.92 -2.04
C GLN A 428 -24.54 8.50 -0.59
N SER A 429 -24.74 7.21 -0.35
CA SER A 429 -24.70 6.66 1.00
C SER A 429 -23.26 6.57 1.52
N CYS A 430 -22.29 6.42 0.62
CA CYS A 430 -20.92 5.99 0.90
C CYS A 430 -20.88 4.86 1.93
N GLY A 431 -21.87 3.97 1.87
CA GLY A 431 -22.12 2.94 2.88
C GLY A 431 -21.55 1.57 2.50
N SER A 432 -21.12 1.40 1.26
CA SER A 432 -20.59 0.15 0.74
C SER A 432 -19.59 0.38 -0.40
N GLY A 433 -18.86 -0.67 -0.73
CA GLY A 433 -18.00 -0.81 -1.90
C GLY A 433 -17.78 -2.30 -2.20
N PRO A 434 -17.32 -2.66 -3.40
CA PRO A 434 -16.92 -4.04 -3.68
C PRO A 434 -15.80 -4.46 -2.71
N VAL A 435 -15.85 -5.71 -2.27
CA VAL A 435 -14.76 -6.29 -1.48
C VAL A 435 -13.65 -6.66 -2.46
N VAL A 436 -12.49 -6.05 -2.29
CA VAL A 436 -11.28 -6.35 -3.06
C VAL A 436 -10.31 -7.10 -2.15
N ASP A 437 -9.74 -8.20 -2.65
CA ASP A 437 -8.68 -8.92 -1.95
C ASP A 437 -7.31 -8.49 -2.51
N TYR A 438 -6.67 -7.54 -1.85
CA TYR A 438 -5.36 -7.04 -2.26
C TYR A 438 -4.23 -8.03 -1.99
N ARG A 439 -4.53 -9.19 -1.38
CA ARG A 439 -3.55 -10.28 -1.27
C ARG A 439 -3.40 -11.03 -2.58
N SER A 440 -4.36 -10.95 -3.50
CA SER A 440 -4.40 -11.78 -4.72
C SER A 440 -4.55 -10.94 -5.99
N ILE A 441 -3.84 -9.82 -6.10
CA ILE A 441 -3.87 -8.96 -7.29
C ILE A 441 -2.93 -9.50 -8.36
N GLN A 442 -1.66 -9.68 -8.00
CA GLN A 442 -0.66 -10.25 -8.88
C GLN A 442 -0.29 -11.67 -8.47
N ASP A 443 0.13 -12.43 -9.47
CA ASP A 443 0.79 -13.71 -9.29
C ASP A 443 2.30 -13.45 -9.28
N LEU A 444 2.97 -13.69 -8.16
CA LEU A 444 4.36 -13.31 -7.98
C LEU A 444 5.27 -14.42 -8.52
N ARG A 445 6.52 -14.05 -8.80
CA ARG A 445 7.55 -14.97 -9.24
C ARG A 445 8.88 -14.60 -8.63
N ILE A 446 9.66 -15.63 -8.32
CA ILE A 446 11.02 -15.52 -7.80
C ILE A 446 11.97 -16.08 -8.85
N ASP A 447 12.93 -15.30 -9.31
CA ASP A 447 14.04 -15.75 -10.14
C ASP A 447 15.38 -15.54 -9.42
N LEU A 448 16.20 -16.58 -9.33
CA LEU A 448 17.52 -16.55 -8.71
C LEU A 448 18.59 -16.56 -9.81
N TYR A 449 19.56 -15.65 -9.72
CA TYR A 449 20.68 -15.52 -10.66
C TYR A 449 22.02 -15.58 -9.94
N SER A 450 23.03 -16.15 -10.61
CA SER A 450 24.43 -15.94 -10.25
C SER A 450 24.96 -14.70 -10.95
N SER A 451 25.86 -13.97 -10.31
CA SER A 451 26.60 -12.85 -10.95
C SER A 451 27.39 -13.26 -12.20
N ASP A 452 27.69 -14.53 -12.39
CA ASP A 452 28.32 -15.05 -13.61
C ASP A 452 27.38 -15.04 -14.82
N ASN A 453 26.06 -15.12 -14.61
CA ASN A 453 25.06 -15.08 -15.67
C ASN A 453 23.73 -14.49 -15.18
N ILE A 454 23.56 -13.21 -15.44
CA ILE A 454 22.34 -12.44 -15.12
C ILE A 454 21.24 -12.55 -16.19
N PHE A 455 21.44 -13.34 -17.26
CA PHE A 455 20.47 -13.44 -18.36
C PHE A 455 19.58 -14.67 -18.25
N ILE A 456 20.01 -15.69 -17.51
CA ILE A 456 19.27 -16.95 -17.34
C ILE A 456 19.24 -17.27 -15.85
N PRO A 457 18.07 -17.38 -15.23
CA PRO A 457 17.98 -17.74 -13.83
C PRO A 457 18.53 -19.15 -13.62
N ILE A 458 19.30 -19.34 -12.55
CA ILE A 458 19.77 -20.65 -12.10
C ILE A 458 18.65 -21.44 -11.43
N ALA A 459 17.64 -20.74 -10.90
CA ALA A 459 16.40 -21.31 -10.37
C ALA A 459 15.25 -20.29 -10.49
N SER A 460 14.04 -20.79 -10.62
CA SER A 460 12.82 -19.99 -10.68
C SER A 460 11.71 -20.66 -9.88
N ALA A 461 10.82 -19.88 -9.28
CA ALA A 461 9.63 -20.36 -8.59
C ALA A 461 8.43 -19.44 -8.85
N ASN A 462 7.33 -20.08 -9.26
CA ASN A 462 5.95 -19.61 -9.22
C ASN A 462 5.16 -20.90 -8.93
N THR A 463 5.12 -21.24 -7.65
CA THR A 463 4.58 -22.50 -7.14
C THR A 463 3.11 -22.38 -6.80
N GLU A 464 2.69 -21.19 -6.43
CA GLU A 464 1.30 -20.85 -6.14
C GLU A 464 0.78 -19.85 -7.17
N GLY A 465 -0.54 -19.66 -7.25
CA GLY A 465 -1.10 -18.55 -8.01
C GLY A 465 -1.21 -17.28 -7.15
N ALA A 466 -1.78 -16.21 -7.72
CA ALA A 466 -2.08 -14.97 -7.00
C ALA A 466 -2.75 -15.22 -5.63
N GLY A 467 -2.19 -14.61 -4.58
CA GLY A 467 -2.61 -14.86 -3.18
C GLY A 467 -1.77 -15.88 -2.42
N GLY A 468 -0.99 -16.70 -3.12
CA GLY A 468 -0.13 -17.71 -2.53
C GLY A 468 1.25 -17.19 -2.11
N VAL A 469 1.98 -18.04 -1.40
CA VAL A 469 3.38 -17.78 -1.04
C VAL A 469 4.25 -18.64 -1.93
N ASP A 470 5.00 -18.00 -2.83
CA ASP A 470 5.97 -18.68 -3.68
C ASP A 470 7.21 -19.04 -2.89
N THR A 471 7.70 -20.27 -3.10
CA THR A 471 8.89 -20.78 -2.42
C THR A 471 9.89 -21.31 -3.43
N LEU A 472 11.06 -20.67 -3.48
CA LEU A 472 12.23 -21.14 -4.22
C LEU A 472 13.18 -21.85 -3.26
N SER A 473 13.63 -23.04 -3.61
CA SER A 473 14.68 -23.76 -2.87
C SER A 473 15.78 -24.20 -3.82
N PHE A 474 17.03 -23.88 -3.50
CA PHE A 474 18.17 -24.19 -4.36
C PHE A 474 19.46 -24.38 -3.56
N ASP A 475 20.30 -25.31 -3.98
CA ASP A 475 21.60 -25.58 -3.36
C ASP A 475 22.68 -24.73 -4.04
N LEU A 476 23.20 -23.72 -3.33
CA LEU A 476 24.25 -22.84 -3.80
C LEU A 476 25.62 -23.44 -3.46
N GLU A 477 26.17 -24.18 -4.41
CA GLU A 477 27.45 -24.89 -4.24
C GLU A 477 28.69 -23.98 -4.39
N GLN A 478 28.51 -22.72 -4.81
CA GLN A 478 29.61 -21.77 -4.99
C GLN A 478 29.37 -20.51 -4.16
N THR A 479 30.44 -19.97 -3.59
CA THR A 479 30.41 -18.66 -2.92
C THR A 479 30.42 -17.55 -3.95
N GLY A 480 29.87 -16.38 -3.61
CA GLY A 480 29.94 -15.20 -4.46
C GLY A 480 28.65 -14.40 -4.47
N LEU A 481 28.54 -13.50 -5.45
CA LEU A 481 27.41 -12.59 -5.57
C LEU A 481 26.25 -13.26 -6.33
N TYR A 482 25.06 -13.18 -5.73
CA TYR A 482 23.81 -13.67 -6.28
C TYR A 482 22.75 -12.56 -6.27
N TYR A 483 21.75 -12.72 -7.14
CA TYR A 483 20.61 -11.82 -7.24
C TYR A 483 19.31 -12.60 -7.15
N ILE A 484 18.35 -12.06 -6.42
CA ILE A 484 16.96 -12.51 -6.42
C ILE A 484 16.15 -11.42 -7.09
N ILE A 485 15.37 -11.78 -8.10
CA ILE A 485 14.43 -10.87 -8.76
C ILE A 485 13.02 -11.33 -8.42
N VAL A 486 12.21 -10.41 -7.89
CA VAL A 486 10.78 -10.60 -7.69
C VAL A 486 10.04 -9.84 -8.78
N SER A 487 9.05 -10.48 -9.41
CA SER A 487 8.30 -9.86 -10.50
C SER A 487 6.87 -10.40 -10.57
N ALA A 488 6.03 -9.73 -11.36
CA ALA A 488 4.73 -10.25 -11.77
C ALA A 488 4.87 -11.35 -12.84
N GLU A 489 4.24 -12.52 -12.65
CA GLU A 489 3.95 -13.46 -13.75
C GLU A 489 2.61 -13.14 -14.41
N SER A 490 1.67 -12.51 -13.67
CA SER A 490 0.40 -12.08 -14.23
C SER A 490 0.53 -10.78 -15.02
N ASN A 491 -0.33 -10.59 -16.03
CA ASN A 491 -0.39 -9.33 -16.79
C ASN A 491 -1.40 -8.33 -16.19
N VAL A 492 -1.57 -8.35 -14.87
CA VAL A 492 -2.52 -7.47 -14.15
C VAL A 492 -1.80 -6.17 -13.84
N ASN A 493 -2.20 -5.10 -14.53
CA ASN A 493 -1.67 -3.76 -14.29
C ASN A 493 -2.30 -3.15 -13.03
N ASN A 494 -1.78 -3.52 -11.86
CA ASN A 494 -2.19 -3.02 -10.55
C ASN A 494 -1.12 -3.35 -9.50
N VAL A 495 -1.11 -2.64 -8.38
CA VAL A 495 -0.13 -2.81 -7.31
C VAL A 495 -0.33 -4.12 -6.55
N GLN A 496 0.76 -4.79 -6.21
CA GLN A 496 0.79 -5.92 -5.29
C GLN A 496 1.85 -5.69 -4.21
N ARG A 497 1.40 -5.36 -3.00
CA ARG A 497 2.28 -5.33 -1.84
C ARG A 497 2.62 -6.74 -1.36
N TYR A 498 3.88 -7.00 -1.06
CA TYR A 498 4.40 -8.30 -0.67
C TYR A 498 5.49 -8.18 0.41
N GLN A 499 5.93 -9.33 0.89
CA GLN A 499 7.09 -9.49 1.76
C GLN A 499 7.97 -10.63 1.25
N ILE A 500 9.27 -10.53 1.53
CA ILE A 500 10.28 -11.52 1.18
C ILE A 500 10.97 -12.03 2.45
N SER A 501 11.30 -13.31 2.46
CA SER A 501 12.20 -13.91 3.44
C SER A 501 13.17 -14.85 2.74
N ALA A 502 14.46 -14.71 3.03
CA ALA A 502 15.50 -15.61 2.57
C ALA A 502 16.14 -16.30 3.78
N LEU A 503 16.24 -17.62 3.72
CA LEU A 503 16.88 -18.45 4.73
C LEU A 503 17.98 -19.26 4.05
N THR A 504 19.16 -19.26 4.65
CA THR A 504 20.29 -20.10 4.24
C THR A 504 20.54 -21.18 5.28
N GLN A 505 20.85 -22.40 4.82
CA GLN A 505 21.08 -23.56 5.68
C GLN A 505 22.32 -24.32 5.22
N GLU A 506 23.07 -24.88 6.16
CA GLU A 506 24.21 -25.75 5.89
C GLU A 506 23.81 -26.89 4.96
N LEU A 507 24.51 -26.97 3.81
CA LEU A 507 24.42 -28.14 2.97
C LEU A 507 25.10 -29.33 3.68
N PRO A 508 24.61 -30.56 3.47
CA PRO A 508 25.34 -31.75 3.87
C PRO A 508 26.78 -31.66 3.38
N PRO A 509 27.78 -32.07 4.18
CA PRO A 509 29.17 -32.09 3.75
C PRO A 509 29.28 -32.73 2.38
N VAL A 510 30.05 -32.14 1.46
CA VAL A 510 30.33 -32.76 0.18
C VAL A 510 31.00 -34.09 0.50
N GLU A 511 30.29 -35.20 0.33
CA GLU A 511 30.92 -36.51 0.46
C GLU A 511 31.89 -36.63 -0.70
N CYS A 512 33.18 -36.59 -0.39
CA CYS A 512 34.22 -37.06 -1.28
C CYS A 512 34.77 -38.36 -0.72
N PRO A 513 34.17 -39.53 -1.06
CA PRO A 513 34.61 -40.81 -0.52
C PRO A 513 36.10 -41.07 -0.78
N ALA A 514 36.62 -40.53 -1.88
CA ALA A 514 38.01 -40.66 -2.29
C ALA A 514 38.99 -39.79 -1.50
N ASP A 515 38.54 -38.75 -0.78
CA ASP A 515 39.37 -37.96 0.13
C ASP A 515 39.42 -38.64 1.50
N LEU A 516 40.36 -39.56 1.66
CA LEU A 516 40.52 -40.35 2.88
C LEU A 516 41.36 -39.63 3.93
N THR A 517 42.02 -38.53 3.55
CA THR A 517 42.76 -37.68 4.49
C THR A 517 41.89 -36.58 5.10
N GLY A 518 40.77 -36.24 4.44
CA GLY A 518 39.80 -35.24 4.85
C GLY A 518 40.32 -33.81 4.68
N ASP A 519 41.30 -33.59 3.81
CA ASP A 519 41.92 -32.28 3.58
C ASP A 519 41.36 -31.53 2.36
N GLY A 520 40.40 -32.13 1.65
CA GLY A 520 39.71 -31.58 0.50
C GLY A 520 40.50 -31.67 -0.81
N VAL A 521 41.67 -32.32 -0.83
CA VAL A 521 42.53 -32.39 -2.02
C VAL A 521 42.80 -33.84 -2.39
N LEU A 522 42.25 -34.29 -3.53
CA LEU A 522 42.56 -35.62 -4.07
C LEU A 522 43.99 -35.70 -4.60
N ASP A 523 44.87 -36.31 -3.81
CA ASP A 523 46.25 -36.50 -4.20
C ASP A 523 46.80 -37.89 -3.82
N PHE A 524 48.13 -38.02 -3.86
CA PHE A 524 48.80 -39.27 -3.54
C PHE A 524 48.56 -39.74 -2.09
N PHE A 525 48.33 -38.81 -1.16
CA PHE A 525 48.11 -39.12 0.24
C PHE A 525 46.78 -39.84 0.47
N ASP A 526 45.73 -39.55 -0.30
CA ASP A 526 44.48 -40.32 -0.25
C ASP A 526 44.65 -41.74 -0.78
N VAL A 527 45.37 -41.89 -1.89
CA VAL A 527 45.71 -43.22 -2.42
C VAL A 527 46.52 -44.01 -1.40
N SER A 528 47.47 -43.36 -0.73
CA SER A 528 48.26 -43.97 0.34
C SER A 528 47.40 -44.34 1.56
N ALA A 529 46.44 -43.49 1.93
CA ALA A 529 45.49 -43.75 3.02
C ALA A 529 44.58 -44.93 2.68
N PHE A 530 44.06 -45.00 1.45
CA PHE A 530 43.27 -46.12 0.93
C PHE A 530 44.07 -47.43 1.01
N LEU A 531 45.29 -47.44 0.49
CA LEU A 531 46.14 -48.64 0.51
C LEU A 531 46.46 -49.09 1.93
N SER A 532 46.64 -48.16 2.87
CA SER A 532 46.84 -48.49 4.29
C SER A 532 45.57 -49.08 4.93
N ALA A 533 44.41 -48.51 4.65
CA ALA A 533 43.11 -49.00 5.11
C ALA A 533 42.78 -50.38 4.53
N PHE A 534 43.03 -50.58 3.24
CA PHE A 534 42.81 -51.85 2.52
C PHE A 534 43.69 -52.97 3.09
N ASN A 535 44.97 -52.70 3.34
CA ASN A 535 45.89 -53.68 3.94
C ASN A 535 45.54 -54.05 5.39
N THR A 536 44.85 -53.16 6.11
CA THR A 536 44.43 -53.38 7.50
C THR A 536 42.98 -53.88 7.62
N MET A 537 42.29 -54.11 6.49
CA MET A 537 40.87 -54.46 6.43
C MET A 537 40.02 -53.47 7.24
N ASN A 538 40.40 -52.19 7.19
CA ASN A 538 39.66 -51.12 7.83
C ASN A 538 38.38 -50.85 7.02
N PRO A 539 37.19 -50.74 7.64
CA PRO A 539 35.93 -50.44 6.96
C PRO A 539 35.96 -49.24 6.00
N ALA A 540 36.86 -48.27 6.20
CA ALA A 540 37.06 -47.15 5.27
C ALA A 540 37.55 -47.57 3.86
N ALA A 541 38.03 -48.81 3.70
CA ALA A 541 38.44 -49.38 2.41
C ALA A 541 37.42 -50.34 1.80
N ASP A 542 36.26 -50.57 2.44
CA ASP A 542 35.12 -51.32 1.89
C ASP A 542 34.22 -50.34 1.13
N PHE A 543 34.58 -50.08 -0.12
CA PHE A 543 34.03 -48.99 -0.93
C PHE A 543 32.69 -49.34 -1.58
N ASN A 544 32.40 -50.63 -1.70
CA ASN A 544 31.11 -51.11 -2.19
C ASN A 544 30.17 -51.56 -1.05
N ASN A 545 30.63 -51.49 0.21
CA ASN A 545 29.93 -51.86 1.44
C ASN A 545 29.43 -53.33 1.45
N ASP A 546 30.17 -54.25 0.83
CA ASP A 546 29.80 -55.66 0.75
C ASP A 546 30.43 -56.53 1.86
N GLY A 547 31.31 -55.94 2.68
CA GLY A 547 32.01 -56.60 3.78
C GLY A 547 33.23 -57.43 3.36
N SER A 548 33.57 -57.45 2.07
CA SER A 548 34.78 -58.06 1.51
C SER A 548 35.75 -56.96 1.10
N PHE A 549 37.06 -57.21 1.23
CA PHE A 549 38.10 -56.27 0.79
C PHE A 549 38.79 -56.87 -0.44
N ASP A 550 38.29 -56.53 -1.63
CA ASP A 550 38.75 -57.12 -2.88
C ASP A 550 38.93 -56.09 -4.01
N PHE A 551 39.03 -56.58 -5.25
CA PHE A 551 39.25 -55.75 -6.41
C PHE A 551 38.12 -54.72 -6.64
N PHE A 552 36.89 -55.03 -6.22
CA PHE A 552 35.74 -54.15 -6.42
C PHE A 552 35.83 -52.89 -5.56
N ASP A 553 36.46 -52.94 -4.38
CA ASP A 553 36.74 -51.75 -3.58
C ASP A 553 37.79 -50.85 -4.20
N VAL A 554 38.86 -51.46 -4.73
CA VAL A 554 39.91 -50.72 -5.45
C VAL A 554 39.31 -50.04 -6.69
N SER A 555 38.45 -50.74 -7.41
CA SER A 555 37.72 -50.17 -8.55
C SER A 555 36.76 -49.06 -8.12
N GLY A 556 36.08 -49.21 -6.97
CA GLY A 556 35.18 -48.20 -6.41
C GLY A 556 35.94 -46.92 -6.04
N PHE A 557 37.04 -47.06 -5.31
CA PHE A 557 37.92 -45.94 -4.95
C PHE A 557 38.47 -45.23 -6.19
N LEU A 558 38.99 -45.96 -7.18
CA LEU A 558 39.52 -45.33 -8.40
C LEU A 558 38.43 -44.62 -9.22
N ASN A 559 37.19 -45.11 -9.21
CA ASN A 559 36.08 -44.43 -9.87
C ASN A 559 35.73 -43.12 -9.15
N ALA A 560 35.67 -43.13 -7.82
CA ALA A 560 35.45 -41.92 -7.01
C ALA A 560 36.62 -40.92 -7.16
N PHE A 561 37.86 -41.39 -7.11
CA PHE A 561 39.06 -40.56 -7.25
C PHE A 561 39.16 -39.89 -8.63
N ASN A 562 38.81 -40.62 -9.70
CA ASN A 562 38.79 -40.06 -11.05
C ASN A 562 37.58 -39.15 -11.33
N ALA A 563 36.46 -39.34 -10.62
CA ALA A 563 35.31 -38.45 -10.71
C ALA A 563 35.62 -37.07 -10.12
N GLY A 564 36.59 -36.98 -9.20
CA GLY A 564 36.92 -35.76 -8.47
C GLY A 564 36.05 -35.58 -7.23
N CYS A 565 36.44 -34.67 -6.34
CA CYS A 565 35.53 -34.10 -5.35
C CYS A 565 34.81 -32.91 -6.00
N PRO A 566 33.50 -32.74 -5.77
CA PRO A 566 32.79 -31.49 -6.09
C PRO A 566 33.43 -30.26 -5.45
#